data_AF-A0A1A8L2P7-F1
#
_entry.id   AF-A0A1A8L2P7-F1
#
_cell.length_a   1.000
_cell.length_b   1.000
_cell.length_c   1.000
_cell.angle_alpha   90.00
_cell.angle_beta   90.00
_cell.angle_gamma   90.00
#
_symmetry.space_group_name_H-M   'P 1'
#
loop_
_entity.id
_entity.type
_entity.pdbx_description
1 polymer ?
#
loop_
_entity_poly.entity_id
_entity_poly.type
_entity_poly.pdbx_seq_one_letter_code
_entity_poly.pdbx_strand_id
1 'polypeptide(L)'
;MKLYVIVPLWALITATQQAPTQENCQCEFISSEKIFPHDKLRSVQSSVSDCNSNVTPQMTFGMESLLLGLDRRLPQLEEDVAMLEEENDGEMYGVLSLYVIENELTEILQLIDQLNSTSLKHKRLIADITQKLEEVKDEMEELEQFDTMQVVKGQQTNQRLKRDLDQCRNNVLHPIPQPTQPKSLCPFGRFLNISEPRVFTAGEYPGSYKYGAWGRDPNPEVGKEDWHWLVPMTSANRLANYVRLYSTLSSLIVGVSTPGNVLIHPSNPTTNTIQGPNNVLYGGALYYNCYNQDTVCRFNMTTKTITTVQLPKGT
;
A
#
# COMPACT_ATOMS: atom_id res chain seq x y z
N MET A 1 0.49 103.18 -18.18
CA MET A 1 -0.92 102.84 -17.87
C MET A 1 -0.97 101.36 -17.56
N LYS A 2 -1.00 101.01 -16.26
CA LYS A 2 -2.17 100.53 -15.52
C LYS A 2 -2.75 99.21 -16.06
N LEU A 3 -2.56 98.19 -15.21
CA LEU A 3 -3.01 96.81 -15.24
C LEU A 3 -4.35 96.56 -15.93
N TYR A 4 -4.38 95.47 -16.70
CA TYR A 4 -5.61 94.71 -16.94
C TYR A 4 -5.50 93.33 -16.30
N VAL A 5 -6.44 93.12 -15.38
CA VAL A 5 -6.79 91.88 -14.69
C VAL A 5 -7.48 90.97 -15.69
N ILE A 6 -7.04 89.71 -15.78
CA ILE A 6 -7.79 88.66 -16.47
C ILE A 6 -7.97 87.51 -15.48
N VAL A 7 -9.22 87.35 -15.04
CA VAL A 7 -9.74 86.13 -14.41
C VAL A 7 -10.02 85.12 -15.54
N PRO A 8 -9.75 83.82 -15.33
CA PRO A 8 -10.79 82.87 -15.70
C PRO A 8 -11.00 81.74 -14.68
N LEU A 9 -12.30 81.53 -14.45
CA LEU A 9 -13.04 80.29 -14.19
C LEU A 9 -12.26 79.07 -13.64
N TRP A 10 -12.55 78.79 -12.37
CA TRP A 10 -12.56 77.44 -11.84
C TRP A 10 -13.71 76.66 -12.49
N ALA A 11 -13.38 75.65 -13.28
CA ALA A 11 -14.29 74.57 -13.64
C ALA A 11 -13.63 73.24 -13.26
N LEU A 12 -14.31 72.57 -12.33
CA LEU A 12 -14.13 71.21 -11.84
C LEU A 12 -13.64 70.24 -12.93
N ILE A 13 -12.45 69.65 -12.72
CA ILE A 13 -12.03 68.44 -13.43
C ILE A 13 -11.87 67.34 -12.39
N THR A 14 -12.72 66.33 -12.54
CA THR A 14 -12.76 65.08 -11.80
C THR A 14 -11.43 64.33 -11.95
N ALA A 15 -10.87 63.90 -10.82
CA ALA A 15 -9.73 63.00 -10.76
C ALA A 15 -10.13 61.64 -11.37
N THR A 16 -9.73 61.40 -12.61
CA THR A 16 -9.64 60.05 -13.16
C THR A 16 -8.36 59.43 -12.59
N GLN A 17 -8.51 58.33 -11.85
CA GLN A 17 -7.39 57.48 -11.46
C GLN A 17 -6.75 56.94 -12.74
N GLN A 18 -5.57 57.47 -13.09
CA GLN A 18 -4.68 56.86 -14.06
C GLN A 18 -4.15 55.56 -13.45
N ALA A 19 -4.42 54.44 -14.13
CA ALA A 19 -3.82 53.15 -13.83
C ALA A 19 -2.29 53.26 -13.95
N PRO A 20 -1.51 52.73 -12.98
CA PRO A 20 -0.06 52.75 -13.09
C PRO A 20 0.39 51.79 -14.19
N THR A 21 1.42 52.25 -14.89
CA THR A 21 2.16 51.58 -15.95
C THR A 21 2.64 50.19 -15.51
N GLN A 22 2.56 49.25 -16.44
CA GLN A 22 2.96 47.85 -16.34
C GLN A 22 4.47 47.74 -16.04
N GLU A 23 4.86 47.86 -14.77
CA GLU A 23 6.14 47.35 -14.30
C GLU A 23 5.97 45.87 -13.96
N ASN A 24 6.86 45.06 -14.54
CA ASN A 24 6.92 43.60 -14.42
C ASN A 24 6.65 43.14 -12.99
N CYS A 25 5.52 42.47 -12.77
CA CYS A 25 5.31 41.69 -11.56
C CYS A 25 6.24 40.47 -11.60
N GLN A 26 7.43 40.58 -11.04
CA GLN A 26 8.29 39.43 -10.76
C GLN A 26 7.97 38.92 -9.37
N CYS A 27 7.41 37.72 -9.30
CA CYS A 27 7.37 36.96 -8.05
C CYS A 27 8.76 36.36 -7.84
N GLU A 28 9.48 36.82 -6.83
CA GLU A 28 10.69 36.14 -6.36
C GLU A 28 10.26 34.90 -5.58
N PHE A 29 10.34 33.73 -6.22
CA PHE A 29 10.10 32.45 -5.57
C PHE A 29 11.32 32.09 -4.72
N ILE A 30 11.28 32.46 -3.45
CA ILE A 30 12.27 32.03 -2.46
C ILE A 30 11.80 30.67 -1.92
N SER A 31 12.22 29.59 -2.57
CA SER A 31 12.05 28.25 -2.01
C SER A 31 13.03 28.06 -0.85
N SER A 32 12.51 27.78 0.34
CA SER A 32 13.32 27.28 1.46
C SER A 32 13.64 25.78 1.34
N GLU A 33 13.17 25.12 0.29
CA GLU A 33 13.37 23.68 0.09
C GLU A 33 14.79 23.42 -0.45
N LYS A 34 15.50 22.51 0.21
CA LYS A 34 16.81 22.07 -0.25
C LYS A 34 16.64 21.24 -1.51
N ILE A 35 17.35 21.61 -2.57
CA ILE A 35 17.37 20.87 -3.83
C ILE A 35 17.89 19.45 -3.58
N PHE A 36 17.20 18.44 -4.09
CA PHE A 36 17.60 17.04 -3.94
C PHE A 36 18.93 16.76 -4.68
N PRO A 37 19.94 16.16 -4.03
CA PRO A 37 21.26 15.94 -4.63
C PRO A 37 21.26 14.70 -5.55
N HIS A 38 20.80 14.87 -6.79
CA HIS A 38 20.71 13.79 -7.78
C HIS A 38 22.05 13.11 -8.10
N ASP A 39 23.17 13.84 -8.04
CA ASP A 39 24.48 13.26 -8.32
C ASP A 39 24.95 12.29 -7.22
N LYS A 40 24.59 12.53 -5.95
CA LYS A 40 24.81 11.58 -4.85
C LYS A 40 24.01 10.30 -5.08
N LEU A 41 22.73 10.42 -5.44
CA LEU A 41 21.90 9.24 -5.75
C LEU A 41 22.47 8.42 -6.92
N ARG A 42 22.98 9.09 -7.96
CA ARG A 42 23.63 8.43 -9.10
C ARG A 42 24.92 7.73 -8.68
N SER A 43 25.72 8.34 -7.80
CA SER A 43 26.92 7.73 -7.23
C SER A 43 26.58 6.43 -6.50
N VAL A 44 25.60 6.47 -5.58
CA VAL A 44 25.12 5.27 -4.87
C VAL A 44 24.66 4.19 -5.84
N GLN A 45 23.88 4.55 -6.86
CA GLN A 45 23.39 3.59 -7.84
C GLN A 45 24.55 2.91 -8.61
N SER A 46 25.58 3.66 -8.96
CA SER A 46 26.78 3.10 -9.58
C SER A 46 27.50 2.14 -8.63
N SER A 47 27.74 2.55 -7.38
CA SER A 47 28.42 1.74 -6.37
C SER A 47 27.69 0.42 -6.09
N VAL A 48 26.36 0.43 -6.05
CA VAL A 48 25.53 -0.78 -5.90
C VAL A 48 25.65 -1.69 -7.13
N SER A 49 25.62 -1.11 -8.33
CA SER A 49 25.81 -1.86 -9.58
C SER A 49 27.19 -2.53 -9.63
N ASP A 50 28.23 -1.82 -9.18
CA ASP A 50 29.59 -2.34 -9.10
C ASP A 50 29.75 -3.43 -8.05
N CYS A 51 29.07 -3.31 -6.89
CA CYS A 51 29.04 -4.39 -5.90
C CYS A 51 28.36 -5.65 -6.47
N ASN A 52 27.22 -5.49 -7.13
CA ASN A 52 26.46 -6.62 -7.67
C ASN A 52 27.19 -7.32 -8.83
N SER A 53 27.98 -6.59 -9.62
CA SER A 53 28.80 -7.17 -10.69
C SER A 53 30.06 -7.87 -10.16
N ASN A 54 30.68 -7.34 -9.09
CA ASN A 54 31.85 -7.95 -8.47
C ASN A 54 31.54 -9.21 -7.65
N VAL A 55 30.32 -9.32 -7.08
CA VAL A 55 29.83 -10.54 -6.42
C VAL A 55 29.31 -11.51 -7.49
N THR A 56 30.21 -12.22 -8.16
CA THR A 56 29.83 -13.22 -9.17
C THR A 56 29.77 -14.64 -8.59
N PRO A 57 28.81 -15.48 -9.02
CA PRO A 57 28.75 -16.92 -8.66
C PRO A 57 29.99 -17.73 -9.04
N GLN A 58 30.83 -17.18 -9.93
CA GLN A 58 32.08 -17.80 -10.39
C GLN A 58 33.12 -17.92 -9.28
N MET A 59 33.09 -17.02 -8.30
CA MET A 59 34.01 -17.00 -7.16
C MET A 59 33.76 -18.15 -6.18
N THR A 60 32.49 -18.40 -5.84
CA THR A 60 32.07 -19.53 -5.02
C THR A 60 32.38 -20.87 -5.69
N PHE A 61 32.14 -20.97 -7.00
CA PHE A 61 32.40 -22.19 -7.78
C PHE A 61 33.90 -22.56 -7.81
N GLY A 62 34.78 -21.57 -7.93
CA GLY A 62 36.23 -21.80 -7.92
C GLY A 62 36.75 -22.39 -6.60
N MET A 63 36.20 -21.92 -5.46
CA MET A 63 36.62 -22.41 -4.14
C MET A 63 36.04 -23.80 -3.83
N GLU A 64 34.78 -24.06 -4.19
CA GLU A 64 34.17 -25.39 -4.08
C GLU A 64 34.91 -26.44 -4.91
N SER A 65 35.31 -26.09 -6.14
CA SER A 65 36.08 -26.97 -7.01
C SER A 65 37.44 -27.37 -6.39
N LEU A 66 38.16 -26.41 -5.79
CA LEU A 66 39.45 -26.67 -5.13
C LEU A 66 39.29 -27.54 -3.88
N LEU A 67 38.26 -27.29 -3.07
CA LEU A 67 37.95 -28.12 -1.90
C LEU A 67 37.60 -29.56 -2.29
N LEU A 68 36.80 -29.73 -3.34
CA LEU A 68 36.41 -31.04 -3.84
C LEU A 68 37.60 -31.79 -4.48
N GLY A 69 38.55 -31.07 -5.09
CA GLY A 69 39.82 -31.64 -5.54
C GLY A 69 40.65 -32.19 -4.38
N LEU A 70 40.78 -31.42 -3.29
CA LEU A 70 41.46 -31.83 -2.06
C LEU A 70 40.79 -33.02 -1.38
N ASP A 71 39.46 -33.01 -1.27
CA ASP A 71 38.65 -34.08 -0.68
C ASP A 71 38.80 -35.42 -1.41
N ARG A 72 39.11 -35.40 -2.71
CA ARG A 72 39.38 -36.61 -3.51
C ARG A 72 40.83 -37.06 -3.47
N ARG A 73 41.78 -36.13 -3.56
CA ARG A 73 43.20 -36.45 -3.66
C ARG A 73 43.81 -36.91 -2.33
N LEU A 74 43.32 -36.41 -1.20
CA LEU A 74 43.84 -36.81 0.11
C LEU A 74 43.59 -38.29 0.45
N PRO A 75 42.37 -38.84 0.26
CA PRO A 75 42.15 -40.28 0.45
C PRO A 75 42.90 -41.16 -0.54
N GLN A 76 43.07 -40.69 -1.79
CA GLN A 76 43.86 -41.42 -2.80
C GLN A 76 45.32 -41.54 -2.38
N LEU A 77 45.91 -40.43 -1.91
CA LEU A 77 47.27 -40.43 -1.38
C LEU A 77 47.40 -41.35 -0.16
N GLU A 78 46.40 -41.37 0.74
CA GLU A 78 46.40 -42.27 1.90
C GLU A 78 46.38 -43.75 1.47
N GLU A 79 45.57 -44.10 0.48
CA GLU A 79 45.49 -45.46 -0.09
C GLU A 79 46.80 -45.86 -0.78
N ASP A 80 47.37 -44.97 -1.60
CA ASP A 80 48.62 -45.23 -2.32
C ASP A 80 49.82 -45.33 -1.38
N VAL A 81 49.86 -44.53 -0.30
CA VAL A 81 50.88 -44.65 0.75
C VAL A 81 50.73 -45.97 1.52
N ALA A 82 49.50 -46.38 1.85
CA ALA A 82 49.26 -47.66 2.52
C ALA A 82 49.70 -48.85 1.65
N MET A 83 49.42 -48.81 0.34
CA MET A 83 49.89 -49.81 -0.61
C MET A 83 51.42 -49.85 -0.67
N LEU A 84 52.08 -48.68 -0.72
CA LEU A 84 53.54 -48.58 -0.70
C LEU A 84 54.15 -49.21 0.57
N GLU A 85 53.51 -49.03 1.72
CA GLU A 85 53.91 -49.65 2.98
C GLU A 85 53.74 -51.18 2.97
N GLU A 86 52.71 -51.72 2.32
CA GLU A 86 52.51 -53.16 2.15
C GLU A 86 53.48 -53.80 1.16
N GLU A 87 53.89 -53.08 0.11
CA GLU A 87 54.90 -53.53 -0.87
C GLU A 87 56.32 -53.62 -0.31
N ASN A 88 56.55 -53.13 0.92
CA ASN A 88 57.85 -53.13 1.56
C ASN A 88 58.27 -54.53 2.02
N ASP A 89 59.15 -55.17 1.25
CA ASP A 89 59.76 -56.47 1.54
C ASP A 89 60.93 -56.41 2.54
N GLY A 90 61.24 -55.22 3.07
CA GLY A 90 62.25 -55.01 4.11
C GLY A 90 63.62 -54.56 3.60
N GLU A 91 63.83 -54.45 2.28
CA GLU A 91 65.10 -53.97 1.70
C GLU A 91 64.98 -52.62 0.96
N MET A 92 63.92 -52.36 0.18
CA MET A 92 63.73 -51.05 -0.48
C MET A 92 62.31 -50.85 -1.06
N TYR A 93 61.79 -49.61 -1.04
CA TYR A 93 60.57 -49.24 -1.76
C TYR A 93 60.78 -49.24 -3.28
N GLY A 94 59.73 -49.59 -4.03
CA GLY A 94 59.72 -49.48 -5.49
C GLY A 94 59.91 -48.03 -5.95
N VAL A 95 60.95 -47.78 -6.75
CA VAL A 95 61.27 -46.42 -7.26
C VAL A 95 60.09 -45.81 -8.03
N LEU A 96 59.34 -46.62 -8.78
CA LEU A 96 58.15 -46.16 -9.51
C LEU A 96 57.02 -45.73 -8.56
N SER A 97 56.75 -46.50 -7.51
CA SER A 97 55.74 -46.20 -6.50
C SER A 97 56.08 -44.91 -5.73
N LEU A 98 57.37 -44.70 -5.40
CA LEU A 98 57.84 -43.43 -4.81
C LEU A 98 57.63 -42.22 -5.72
N TYR A 99 57.89 -42.36 -7.03
CA TYR A 99 57.63 -41.28 -7.99
C TYR A 99 56.14 -40.94 -8.12
N VAL A 100 55.24 -41.91 -7.97
CA VAL A 100 53.79 -41.66 -7.96
C VAL A 100 53.44 -40.79 -6.75
N ILE A 101 53.84 -41.18 -5.54
CA ILE A 101 53.60 -40.42 -4.30
C ILE A 101 54.18 -39.01 -4.37
N GLU A 102 55.39 -38.83 -4.90
CA GLU A 102 56.00 -37.51 -5.08
C GLU A 102 55.16 -36.59 -5.98
N ASN A 103 54.61 -37.14 -7.07
CA ASN A 103 53.74 -36.39 -7.99
C ASN A 103 52.40 -36.04 -7.34
N GLU A 104 51.78 -36.98 -6.62
CA GLU A 104 50.52 -36.73 -5.92
C GLU A 104 50.65 -35.67 -4.82
N LEU A 105 51.73 -35.73 -4.03
CA LEU A 105 52.06 -34.71 -3.04
C LEU A 105 52.25 -33.33 -3.69
N THR A 106 52.93 -33.29 -4.84
CA THR A 106 53.13 -32.04 -5.59
C THR A 106 51.80 -31.46 -6.07
N GLU A 107 50.89 -32.31 -6.56
CA GLU A 107 49.55 -31.87 -7.00
C GLU A 107 48.71 -31.35 -5.81
N ILE A 108 48.72 -32.05 -4.68
CA ILE A 108 48.01 -31.63 -3.46
C ILE A 108 48.58 -30.29 -2.95
N LEU A 109 49.89 -30.11 -2.94
CA LEU A 109 50.52 -28.84 -2.55
C LEU A 109 50.07 -27.70 -3.47
N GLN A 110 49.99 -27.93 -4.79
CA GLN A 110 49.48 -26.94 -5.73
C GLN A 110 48.00 -26.57 -5.46
N LEU A 111 47.16 -27.56 -5.14
CA LEU A 111 45.76 -27.33 -4.78
C LEU A 111 45.63 -26.51 -3.48
N ILE A 112 46.45 -26.79 -2.48
CA ILE A 112 46.49 -26.04 -1.20
C ILE A 112 46.93 -24.60 -1.43
N ASP A 113 47.97 -24.36 -2.23
CA ASP A 113 48.45 -23.02 -2.55
C ASP A 113 47.40 -22.20 -3.33
N GLN A 114 46.73 -22.83 -4.31
CA GLN A 114 45.63 -22.20 -5.03
C GLN A 114 44.46 -21.89 -4.11
N LEU A 115 44.09 -22.80 -3.20
CA LEU A 115 43.02 -22.59 -2.23
C LEU A 115 43.36 -21.44 -1.27
N ASN A 116 44.58 -21.41 -0.73
CA ASN A 116 45.03 -20.34 0.17
C ASN A 116 45.02 -18.98 -0.52
N SER A 117 45.57 -18.89 -1.73
CA SER A 117 45.58 -17.64 -2.49
C SER A 117 44.16 -17.16 -2.84
N THR A 118 43.26 -18.08 -3.18
CA THR A 118 41.85 -17.80 -3.50
C THR A 118 41.08 -17.37 -2.26
N SER A 119 41.29 -18.03 -1.12
CA SER A 119 40.68 -17.68 0.17
C SER A 119 41.10 -16.29 0.63
N LEU A 120 42.39 -15.95 0.50
CA LEU A 120 42.89 -14.62 0.86
C LEU A 120 42.28 -13.52 -0.02
N LYS A 121 42.15 -13.76 -1.33
CA LYS A 121 41.46 -12.85 -2.26
C LYS A 121 40.00 -12.65 -1.87
N HIS A 122 39.29 -13.74 -1.54
CA HIS A 122 37.89 -13.67 -1.09
C HIS A 122 37.74 -12.86 0.20
N LYS A 123 38.60 -13.08 1.20
CA LYS A 123 38.55 -12.33 2.47
C LYS A 123 38.73 -10.82 2.24
N ARG A 124 39.67 -10.43 1.37
CA ARG A 124 39.88 -9.01 1.03
C ARG A 124 38.67 -8.41 0.30
N LEU A 125 38.11 -9.15 -0.65
CA LEU A 125 36.94 -8.70 -1.39
C LEU A 125 35.72 -8.54 -0.48
N ILE A 126 35.47 -9.49 0.43
CA ILE A 126 34.38 -9.39 1.40
C ILE A 126 34.56 -8.15 2.28
N ALA A 127 35.78 -7.86 2.73
CA ALA A 127 36.07 -6.66 3.51
C ALA A 127 35.79 -5.37 2.70
N ASP A 128 36.26 -5.29 1.46
CA ASP A 128 36.03 -4.13 0.57
C ASP A 128 34.53 -3.91 0.29
N ILE A 129 33.78 -4.99 0.02
CA ILE A 129 32.33 -4.92 -0.21
C ILE A 129 31.60 -4.50 1.05
N THR A 130 31.97 -5.04 2.21
CA THR A 130 31.33 -4.69 3.49
C THR A 130 31.53 -3.21 3.79
N GLN A 131 32.74 -2.69 3.55
CA GLN A 131 33.02 -1.27 3.70
C GLN A 131 32.19 -0.42 2.74
N LYS A 132 32.17 -0.75 1.44
CA LYS A 132 31.36 -0.03 0.45
C LYS A 132 29.87 -0.06 0.74
N LEU A 133 29.37 -1.15 1.34
CA LEU A 133 27.97 -1.28 1.72
C LEU A 133 27.59 -0.33 2.85
N GLU A 134 28.45 -0.18 3.86
CA GLU A 134 28.25 0.82 4.92
C GLU A 134 28.33 2.24 4.36
N GLU A 135 29.28 2.54 3.47
CA GLU A 135 29.36 3.86 2.81
C GLU A 135 28.08 4.19 2.00
N VAL A 136 27.58 3.22 1.23
CA VAL A 136 26.33 3.34 0.47
C VAL A 136 25.13 3.54 1.40
N LYS A 137 25.09 2.83 2.53
CA LYS A 137 24.03 2.93 3.52
C LYS A 137 24.01 4.31 4.16
N ASP A 138 25.17 4.83 4.58
CA ASP A 138 25.29 6.17 5.16
C ASP A 138 24.84 7.24 4.16
N GLU A 139 25.25 7.14 2.89
CA GLU A 139 24.79 8.06 1.83
C GLU A 139 23.28 7.98 1.61
N MET A 140 22.67 6.79 1.68
CA MET A 140 21.22 6.62 1.57
C MET A 140 20.46 7.21 2.76
N GLU A 141 20.99 7.08 3.98
CA GLU A 141 20.41 7.72 5.18
C GLU A 141 20.46 9.25 5.08
N GLU A 142 21.53 9.82 4.53
CA GLU A 142 21.60 11.25 4.23
C GLU A 142 20.54 11.67 3.20
N LEU A 143 20.38 10.89 2.12
CA LEU A 143 19.41 11.17 1.06
C LEU A 143 17.96 11.07 1.54
N GLU A 144 17.66 10.21 2.52
CA GLU A 144 16.33 10.11 3.13
C GLU A 144 15.89 11.42 3.79
N GLN A 145 16.82 12.25 4.30
CA GLN A 145 16.49 13.54 4.90
C GLN A 145 15.90 14.55 3.91
N PHE A 146 16.10 14.34 2.61
CA PHE A 146 15.52 15.17 1.54
C PHE A 146 14.10 14.72 1.13
N ASP A 147 13.57 13.64 1.73
CA ASP A 147 12.17 13.20 1.56
C ASP A 147 11.22 14.04 2.43
N THR A 148 11.04 15.30 2.05
CA THR A 148 10.17 16.27 2.76
C THR A 148 8.73 15.78 2.88
N MET A 149 8.26 14.98 1.92
CA MET A 149 6.90 14.42 1.87
C MET A 149 6.76 13.07 2.60
N GLN A 150 7.83 12.56 3.21
CA GLN A 150 7.87 11.27 3.92
C GLN A 150 7.36 10.09 3.08
N VAL A 151 7.54 10.14 1.76
CA VAL A 151 7.08 9.11 0.82
C VAL A 151 7.77 7.78 1.11
N VAL A 152 9.07 7.77 1.38
CA VAL A 152 9.87 6.58 1.67
C VAL A 152 9.41 5.93 2.98
N LYS A 153 9.23 6.72 4.04
CA LYS A 153 8.70 6.23 5.33
C LYS A 153 7.28 5.67 5.19
N GLY A 154 6.44 6.33 4.39
CA GLY A 154 5.11 5.85 4.04
C GLY A 154 5.13 4.52 3.29
N GLN A 155 6.06 4.34 2.36
CA GLN A 155 6.25 3.08 1.63
C GLN A 155 6.75 1.95 2.54
N GLN A 156 7.74 2.19 3.40
CA GLN A 156 8.23 1.20 4.37
C GLN A 156 7.13 0.75 5.32
N THR A 157 6.33 1.69 5.82
CA THR A 157 5.18 1.40 6.69
C THR A 157 4.15 0.55 5.96
N ASN A 158 3.82 0.88 4.71
CA ASN A 158 2.91 0.07 3.89
C ASN A 158 3.45 -1.35 3.64
N GLN A 159 4.74 -1.51 3.36
CA GLN A 159 5.36 -2.83 3.19
C GLN A 159 5.33 -3.66 4.47
N ARG A 160 5.61 -3.04 5.62
CA ARG A 160 5.49 -3.69 6.93
C ARG A 160 4.06 -4.12 7.19
N LEU A 161 3.08 -3.23 7.01
CA LEU A 161 1.67 -3.54 7.20
C LEU A 161 1.19 -4.66 6.27
N LYS A 162 1.69 -4.72 5.03
CA LYS A 162 1.41 -5.84 4.12
C LYS A 162 1.96 -7.16 4.65
N ARG A 163 3.21 -7.18 5.13
CA ARG A 163 3.79 -8.38 5.76
C ARG A 163 3.01 -8.82 6.99
N ASP A 164 2.66 -7.88 7.86
CA ASP A 164 1.88 -8.16 9.07
C ASP A 164 0.47 -8.66 8.72
N LEU A 165 -0.15 -8.12 7.66
CA LEU A 165 -1.43 -8.58 7.14
C LEU A 165 -1.34 -10.00 6.57
N ASP A 166 -0.31 -10.30 5.77
CA ASP A 166 -0.07 -11.63 5.22
C ASP A 166 0.20 -12.64 6.34
N GLN A 167 0.98 -12.25 7.34
CA GLN A 167 1.23 -13.06 8.54
C GLN A 167 -0.06 -13.30 9.32
N CYS A 168 -0.89 -12.29 9.56
CA CYS A 168 -2.19 -12.45 10.22
C CYS A 168 -3.13 -13.36 9.42
N ARG A 169 -3.15 -13.23 8.09
CA ARG A 169 -3.98 -14.05 7.20
C ARG A 169 -3.53 -15.51 7.18
N ASN A 170 -2.23 -15.74 7.23
CA ASN A 170 -1.64 -17.07 7.20
C ASN A 170 -1.56 -17.73 8.59
N ASN A 171 -1.51 -16.95 9.67
CA ASN A 171 -1.48 -17.43 11.06
C ASN A 171 -2.88 -17.60 11.71
N VAL A 172 -3.95 -17.71 10.93
CA VAL A 172 -5.30 -18.09 11.42
C VAL A 172 -5.36 -19.54 11.95
N LEU A 173 -4.23 -20.24 12.04
CA LEU A 173 -4.14 -21.63 12.54
C LEU A 173 -3.70 -21.79 14.01
N HIS A 174 -3.66 -20.72 14.82
CA HIS A 174 -3.62 -20.88 16.27
C HIS A 174 -5.00 -20.60 16.88
N PRO A 175 -5.79 -21.65 17.19
CA PRO A 175 -7.00 -21.49 17.97
C PRO A 175 -6.59 -21.06 19.37
N ILE A 176 -6.86 -19.79 19.70
CA ILE A 176 -6.96 -19.36 21.09
C ILE A 176 -8.02 -20.26 21.73
N PRO A 177 -7.72 -21.01 22.81
CA PRO A 177 -8.73 -21.82 23.48
C PRO A 177 -9.80 -20.88 24.04
N GLN A 178 -10.95 -20.80 23.38
CA GLN A 178 -12.09 -20.06 23.91
C GLN A 178 -12.65 -20.83 25.12
N PRO A 179 -12.97 -20.13 26.23
CA PRO A 179 -13.71 -20.73 27.33
C PRO A 179 -15.04 -21.26 26.78
N THR A 180 -15.36 -22.50 27.14
CA THR A 180 -16.59 -23.18 26.73
C THR A 180 -17.81 -22.42 27.26
N GLN A 181 -18.36 -21.53 26.46
CA GLN A 181 -19.64 -20.89 26.74
C GLN A 181 -20.75 -21.46 25.86
N PRO A 182 -21.98 -21.56 26.40
CA PRO A 182 -23.07 -22.29 25.77
C PRO A 182 -23.40 -21.72 24.40
N LYS A 183 -23.63 -22.62 23.44
CA LYS A 183 -23.98 -22.31 22.04
C LYS A 183 -25.21 -21.41 21.99
N SER A 184 -25.00 -20.10 21.85
CA SER A 184 -26.07 -19.16 21.51
C SER A 184 -26.49 -19.37 20.06
N LEU A 185 -27.79 -19.26 19.77
CA LEU A 185 -28.36 -19.34 18.41
C LEU A 185 -27.80 -18.28 17.42
N CYS A 186 -27.11 -17.25 17.89
CA CYS A 186 -26.46 -16.27 17.04
C CYS A 186 -25.05 -16.77 16.68
N PRO A 187 -24.72 -16.98 15.38
CA PRO A 187 -23.39 -17.43 14.97
C PRO A 187 -22.27 -16.44 15.34
N PHE A 188 -22.62 -15.18 15.62
CA PHE A 188 -21.68 -14.12 16.00
C PHE A 188 -21.63 -13.83 17.51
N GLY A 189 -22.39 -14.57 18.32
CA GLY A 189 -22.38 -14.42 19.78
C GLY A 189 -22.96 -13.09 20.28
N ARG A 190 -22.52 -12.68 21.48
CA ARG A 190 -22.95 -11.43 22.14
C ARG A 190 -22.02 -10.28 21.79
N PHE A 191 -22.57 -9.08 21.62
CA PHE A 191 -21.77 -7.86 21.54
C PHE A 191 -20.96 -7.65 22.82
N LEU A 192 -19.64 -7.58 22.70
CA LEU A 192 -18.72 -7.34 23.82
C LEU A 192 -18.22 -5.89 23.81
N ASN A 193 -17.71 -5.43 22.66
CA ASN A 193 -17.13 -4.09 22.48
C ASN A 193 -17.58 -3.48 21.15
N ILE A 194 -17.60 -2.14 21.07
CA ILE A 194 -17.89 -1.36 19.84
C ILE A 194 -16.65 -0.51 19.55
N SER A 195 -16.12 -0.62 18.32
CA SER A 195 -14.97 0.18 17.88
C SER A 195 -15.34 1.64 17.62
N GLU A 196 -14.34 2.51 17.58
CA GLU A 196 -14.53 3.92 17.21
C GLU A 196 -15.16 4.06 15.80
N PRO A 197 -16.04 5.06 15.61
CA PRO A 197 -16.69 5.30 14.32
C PRO A 197 -15.68 5.82 13.29
N ARG A 198 -15.73 5.29 12.07
CA ARG A 198 -15.01 5.84 10.92
C ARG A 198 -15.91 6.82 10.17
N VAL A 199 -15.45 8.06 10.02
CA VAL A 199 -16.23 9.15 9.42
C VAL A 199 -15.65 9.54 8.07
N PHE A 200 -16.51 9.69 7.06
CA PHE A 200 -16.18 10.19 5.74
C PHE A 200 -16.99 11.47 5.48
N THR A 201 -16.33 12.64 5.40
CA THR A 201 -17.00 13.95 5.41
C THR A 201 -17.22 14.57 4.03
N ALA A 202 -16.59 14.05 2.99
CA ALA A 202 -16.58 14.66 1.64
C ALA A 202 -17.66 14.14 0.67
N GLY A 203 -18.62 13.32 1.13
CA GLY A 203 -19.61 12.62 0.30
C GLY A 203 -20.40 13.49 -0.70
N GLU A 204 -21.20 12.85 -1.57
CA GLU A 204 -21.84 13.47 -2.76
C GLU A 204 -22.61 14.79 -2.50
N TYR A 205 -23.18 14.96 -1.31
CA TYR A 205 -24.01 16.11 -0.95
C TYR A 205 -23.38 16.91 0.20
N PRO A 206 -22.23 17.56 0.02
CA PRO A 206 -21.55 18.27 1.09
C PRO A 206 -22.43 19.41 1.61
N GLY A 207 -22.76 19.38 2.90
CA GLY A 207 -23.63 20.36 3.56
C GLY A 207 -25.11 20.31 3.18
N SER A 208 -25.51 19.43 2.25
CA SER A 208 -26.89 19.27 1.78
C SER A 208 -27.53 18.02 2.41
N TYR A 209 -28.81 18.10 2.76
CA TYR A 209 -29.59 17.01 3.38
C TYR A 209 -28.98 16.48 4.69
N LYS A 210 -29.30 17.14 5.81
CA LYS A 210 -28.73 16.83 7.14
C LYS A 210 -29.07 15.43 7.67
N TYR A 211 -30.14 14.82 7.15
CA TYR A 211 -30.62 13.53 7.58
C TYR A 211 -30.83 12.61 6.38
N GLY A 212 -30.68 11.32 6.63
CA GLY A 212 -30.81 10.29 5.62
C GLY A 212 -30.40 8.93 6.17
N ALA A 213 -30.41 7.94 5.30
CA ALA A 213 -30.03 6.58 5.62
C ALA A 213 -29.22 6.00 4.49
N TRP A 214 -28.24 5.16 4.81
CA TRP A 214 -27.49 4.41 3.82
C TRP A 214 -27.16 3.02 4.37
N GLY A 215 -26.85 2.10 3.46
CA GLY A 215 -26.48 0.75 3.87
C GLY A 215 -26.25 -0.17 2.69
N ARG A 216 -26.28 -1.47 2.97
CA ARG A 216 -26.23 -2.56 1.98
C ARG A 216 -27.48 -3.42 2.10
N ASP A 217 -27.75 -4.22 1.09
CA ASP A 217 -28.77 -5.28 1.16
C ASP A 217 -28.14 -6.52 1.82
N PRO A 218 -28.67 -7.02 2.95
CA PRO A 218 -28.21 -8.27 3.54
C PRO A 218 -28.51 -9.51 2.69
N ASN A 219 -29.47 -9.43 1.77
CA ASN A 219 -29.85 -10.48 0.84
C ASN A 219 -29.89 -9.93 -0.60
N PRO A 220 -28.72 -9.56 -1.16
CA PRO A 220 -28.62 -8.89 -2.44
C PRO A 220 -29.02 -9.81 -3.60
N GLU A 221 -29.49 -9.21 -4.70
CA GLU A 221 -29.60 -9.90 -5.99
C GLU A 221 -28.19 -10.26 -6.51
N VAL A 222 -28.10 -11.34 -7.29
CA VAL A 222 -26.83 -11.81 -7.86
C VAL A 222 -26.15 -10.68 -8.66
N GLY A 223 -24.91 -10.37 -8.32
CA GLY A 223 -24.12 -9.29 -8.93
C GLY A 223 -24.28 -7.91 -8.29
N LYS A 224 -25.02 -7.80 -7.18
CA LYS A 224 -25.20 -6.55 -6.40
C LYS A 224 -24.70 -6.67 -4.95
N GLU A 225 -23.82 -7.62 -4.67
CA GLU A 225 -23.34 -7.93 -3.32
C GLU A 225 -22.58 -6.76 -2.67
N ASP A 226 -21.85 -5.99 -3.48
CA ASP A 226 -21.07 -4.83 -3.04
C ASP A 226 -21.84 -3.51 -3.13
N TRP A 227 -23.10 -3.55 -3.57
CA TRP A 227 -23.87 -2.34 -3.80
C TRP A 227 -24.31 -1.69 -2.48
N HIS A 228 -24.27 -0.36 -2.50
CA HIS A 228 -24.72 0.49 -1.41
C HIS A 228 -25.89 1.34 -1.87
N TRP A 229 -26.78 1.65 -0.95
CA TRP A 229 -27.91 2.52 -1.19
C TRP A 229 -27.86 3.73 -0.27
N LEU A 230 -28.42 4.85 -0.72
CA LEU A 230 -28.57 6.09 0.04
C LEU A 230 -29.99 6.63 -0.17
N VAL A 231 -30.61 7.06 0.92
CA VAL A 231 -31.87 7.80 0.93
C VAL A 231 -31.63 9.13 1.64
N PRO A 232 -31.34 10.21 0.90
CA PRO A 232 -31.18 11.54 1.49
C PRO A 232 -32.57 12.15 1.74
N MET A 233 -32.78 12.78 2.91
CA MET A 233 -34.04 13.48 3.21
C MET A 233 -34.08 14.80 2.45
N THR A 234 -34.61 14.76 1.23
CA THR A 234 -34.56 15.88 0.29
C THR A 234 -35.57 16.99 0.55
N SER A 235 -36.65 16.70 1.28
CA SER A 235 -37.68 17.69 1.60
C SER A 235 -37.94 17.77 3.10
N ALA A 236 -38.01 19.00 3.61
CA ALA A 236 -38.24 19.32 5.02
C ALA A 236 -37.35 18.54 6.01
N ASN A 237 -36.17 18.09 5.57
CA ASN A 237 -35.24 17.27 6.37
C ASN A 237 -35.84 15.95 6.91
N ARG A 238 -37.00 15.52 6.38
CA ARG A 238 -37.73 14.34 6.89
C ARG A 238 -38.38 13.49 5.80
N LEU A 239 -38.39 13.95 4.55
CA LEU A 239 -39.09 13.30 3.44
C LEU A 239 -38.15 13.01 2.27
N ALA A 240 -38.32 11.87 1.62
CA ALA A 240 -37.58 11.49 0.41
C ALA A 240 -38.48 10.80 -0.62
N ASN A 241 -38.11 10.85 -1.89
CA ASN A 241 -38.91 10.28 -3.00
C ASN A 241 -38.08 9.42 -3.96
N TYR A 242 -36.82 9.13 -3.60
CA TYR A 242 -35.94 8.28 -4.38
C TYR A 242 -34.92 7.58 -3.49
N VAL A 243 -34.37 6.51 -4.04
CA VAL A 243 -33.21 5.80 -3.51
C VAL A 243 -32.08 5.97 -4.51
N ARG A 244 -30.88 6.28 -4.04
CA ARG A 244 -29.68 6.37 -4.88
C ARG A 244 -28.81 5.13 -4.70
N LEU A 245 -28.27 4.59 -5.78
CA LEU A 245 -27.49 3.35 -5.77
C LEU A 245 -26.03 3.59 -6.14
N TYR A 246 -25.14 2.87 -5.48
CA TYR A 246 -23.70 2.93 -5.70
C TYR A 246 -23.17 1.50 -5.80
N SER A 247 -22.30 1.26 -6.78
CA SER A 247 -21.72 -0.06 -7.02
C SER A 247 -20.77 -0.53 -5.92
N THR A 248 -20.20 0.38 -5.11
CA THR A 248 -19.20 0.09 -4.07
C THR A 248 -19.27 1.11 -2.92
N LEU A 249 -18.61 0.82 -1.79
CA LEU A 249 -18.48 1.79 -0.70
C LEU A 249 -17.66 3.03 -1.13
N SER A 250 -16.59 2.83 -1.91
CA SER A 250 -15.76 3.94 -2.41
C SER A 250 -16.58 4.87 -3.31
N SER A 251 -17.46 4.33 -4.14
CA SER A 251 -18.31 5.13 -5.01
C SER A 251 -19.40 5.89 -4.25
N LEU A 252 -19.92 5.35 -3.13
CA LEU A 252 -20.74 6.11 -2.17
C LEU A 252 -19.95 7.27 -1.53
N ILE A 253 -18.73 7.01 -1.05
CA ILE A 253 -17.90 8.01 -0.36
C ILE A 253 -17.51 9.16 -1.30
N VAL A 254 -17.17 8.86 -2.56
CA VAL A 254 -16.80 9.89 -3.56
C VAL A 254 -18.05 10.53 -4.20
N GLY A 255 -19.20 9.87 -4.14
CA GLY A 255 -20.44 10.35 -4.76
C GLY A 255 -20.57 10.03 -6.25
N VAL A 256 -19.94 8.94 -6.71
CA VAL A 256 -20.04 8.47 -8.09
C VAL A 256 -21.14 7.42 -8.18
N SER A 257 -22.34 7.82 -8.58
CA SER A 257 -23.49 6.93 -8.64
C SER A 257 -23.76 6.43 -10.05
N THR A 258 -23.55 5.13 -10.26
CA THR A 258 -24.02 4.36 -11.43
C THR A 258 -24.76 3.13 -10.90
N PRO A 259 -26.08 2.96 -11.15
CA PRO A 259 -26.91 3.60 -12.19
C PRO A 259 -27.62 4.92 -11.81
N GLY A 260 -27.45 5.46 -10.60
CA GLY A 260 -28.10 6.72 -10.20
C GLY A 260 -29.34 6.54 -9.32
N ASN A 261 -30.34 7.41 -9.54
CA ASN A 261 -31.57 7.45 -8.76
C ASN A 261 -32.61 6.45 -9.25
N VAL A 262 -33.17 5.69 -8.32
CA VAL A 262 -34.41 4.94 -8.48
C VAL A 262 -35.52 5.78 -7.86
N LEU A 263 -36.28 6.46 -8.73
CA LEU A 263 -37.40 7.31 -8.32
C LEU A 263 -38.58 6.44 -7.85
N ILE A 264 -39.09 6.74 -6.66
CA ILE A 264 -40.37 6.22 -6.15
C ILE A 264 -41.51 7.07 -6.72
N HIS A 265 -41.30 8.39 -6.74
CA HIS A 265 -42.24 9.33 -7.35
C HIS A 265 -41.47 10.57 -7.87
N PRO A 266 -41.87 11.19 -9.00
CA PRO A 266 -41.21 12.40 -9.53
C PRO A 266 -41.33 13.64 -8.63
N SER A 267 -42.21 13.61 -7.64
CA SER A 267 -42.49 14.74 -6.73
C SER A 267 -42.34 14.35 -5.26
N ASN A 268 -41.99 15.32 -4.41
CA ASN A 268 -41.83 15.14 -2.97
C ASN A 268 -42.46 16.33 -2.21
N PRO A 269 -43.55 16.15 -1.44
CA PRO A 269 -44.17 14.88 -1.04
C PRO A 269 -45.29 14.40 -1.97
N THR A 270 -45.62 13.11 -1.85
CA THR A 270 -46.82 12.44 -2.38
C THR A 270 -47.28 11.32 -1.43
N THR A 271 -48.36 10.62 -1.77
CA THR A 271 -48.89 9.49 -0.98
C THR A 271 -47.88 8.36 -0.75
N ASN A 272 -46.88 8.23 -1.62
CA ASN A 272 -45.87 7.17 -1.59
C ASN A 272 -44.49 7.62 -1.10
N THR A 273 -44.39 8.87 -0.63
CA THR A 273 -43.14 9.47 -0.14
C THR A 273 -42.61 8.73 1.08
N ILE A 274 -41.29 8.60 1.15
CA ILE A 274 -40.57 8.10 2.30
C ILE A 274 -40.68 9.12 3.44
N GLN A 275 -41.04 8.65 4.64
CA GLN A 275 -41.05 9.46 5.84
C GLN A 275 -40.00 8.98 6.84
N GLY A 276 -38.93 9.76 6.99
CA GLY A 276 -37.86 9.52 7.95
C GLY A 276 -36.68 8.69 7.41
N PRO A 277 -35.56 8.63 8.17
CA PRO A 277 -34.36 7.88 7.80
C PRO A 277 -34.40 6.40 8.22
N ASN A 278 -35.54 5.86 8.64
CA ASN A 278 -35.69 4.47 9.08
C ASN A 278 -35.93 3.51 7.91
N ASN A 279 -35.10 3.62 6.87
CA ASN A 279 -35.24 2.86 5.62
C ASN A 279 -34.32 1.64 5.65
N VAL A 280 -34.77 0.53 5.07
CA VAL A 280 -33.97 -0.69 4.93
C VAL A 280 -34.18 -1.27 3.54
N LEU A 281 -33.09 -1.66 2.86
CA LEU A 281 -33.15 -2.45 1.64
C LEU A 281 -32.96 -3.93 1.98
N TYR A 282 -33.87 -4.78 1.52
CA TYR A 282 -33.78 -6.21 1.70
C TYR A 282 -34.38 -6.98 0.52
N GLY A 283 -33.61 -7.88 -0.09
CA GLY A 283 -34.09 -8.71 -1.19
C GLY A 283 -34.58 -7.88 -2.39
N GLY A 284 -33.87 -6.82 -2.74
CA GLY A 284 -34.22 -5.95 -3.89
C GLY A 284 -35.45 -5.05 -3.68
N ALA A 285 -35.95 -4.92 -2.44
CA ALA A 285 -37.05 -4.01 -2.11
C ALA A 285 -36.69 -3.08 -0.95
N LEU A 286 -37.08 -1.81 -1.05
CA LEU A 286 -36.93 -0.83 0.01
C LEU A 286 -38.16 -0.84 0.92
N TYR A 287 -37.93 -0.96 2.22
CA TYR A 287 -38.93 -0.87 3.27
C TYR A 287 -38.78 0.45 4.01
N TYR A 288 -39.89 1.17 4.16
CA TYR A 288 -39.90 2.50 4.75
C TYR A 288 -41.27 2.83 5.34
N ASN A 289 -41.33 3.85 6.20
CA ASN A 289 -42.59 4.33 6.72
C ASN A 289 -43.36 5.11 5.65
N CYS A 290 -44.61 4.71 5.37
CA CYS A 290 -45.45 5.41 4.40
C CYS A 290 -45.79 6.82 4.88
N TYR A 291 -46.00 7.73 3.93
CA TYR A 291 -46.27 9.13 4.21
C TYR A 291 -47.55 9.33 5.04
N ASN A 292 -47.40 9.88 6.26
CA ASN A 292 -48.49 10.17 7.21
C ASN A 292 -49.43 8.99 7.48
N GLN A 293 -48.93 7.75 7.48
CA GLN A 293 -49.70 6.56 7.79
C GLN A 293 -48.94 5.64 8.74
N ASP A 294 -49.67 4.88 9.55
CA ASP A 294 -49.11 3.83 10.41
C ASP A 294 -48.90 2.53 9.62
N THR A 295 -48.29 2.65 8.44
CA THR A 295 -48.10 1.55 7.48
C THR A 295 -46.65 1.51 7.00
N VAL A 296 -46.14 0.29 6.78
CA VAL A 296 -44.84 0.09 6.14
C VAL A 296 -45.05 -0.08 4.64
N CYS A 297 -44.37 0.75 3.87
CA CYS A 297 -44.32 0.69 2.42
C CYS A 297 -43.17 -0.21 1.99
N ARG A 298 -43.44 -1.11 1.05
CA ARG A 298 -42.45 -1.93 0.35
C ARG A 298 -42.42 -1.49 -1.12
N PHE A 299 -41.34 -0.84 -1.53
CA PHE A 299 -41.08 -0.46 -2.92
C PHE A 299 -40.12 -1.45 -3.56
N ASN A 300 -40.57 -2.12 -4.62
CA ASN A 300 -39.72 -3.02 -5.40
C ASN A 300 -38.82 -2.19 -6.33
N MET A 301 -37.50 -2.32 -6.18
CA MET A 301 -36.53 -1.50 -6.92
C MET A 301 -36.51 -1.78 -8.42
N THR A 302 -36.91 -2.98 -8.83
CA THR A 302 -36.90 -3.43 -10.23
C THR A 302 -38.24 -3.12 -10.92
N THR A 303 -39.36 -3.53 -10.32
CA THR A 303 -40.70 -3.31 -10.92
C THR A 303 -41.26 -1.92 -10.64
N LYS A 304 -40.68 -1.17 -9.70
CA LYS A 304 -41.15 0.13 -9.22
C LYS A 304 -42.59 0.12 -8.69
N THR A 305 -43.03 -1.04 -8.18
CA THR A 305 -44.36 -1.20 -7.58
C THR A 305 -44.28 -1.05 -6.07
N ILE A 306 -45.37 -0.53 -5.49
CA ILE A 306 -45.49 -0.30 -4.05
C ILE A 306 -46.59 -1.18 -3.49
N THR A 307 -46.28 -1.81 -2.37
CA THR A 307 -47.23 -2.58 -1.55
C THR A 307 -47.14 -2.08 -0.12
N THR A 308 -48.22 -2.16 0.64
CA THR A 308 -48.27 -1.62 2.01
C THR A 308 -48.72 -2.69 3.00
N VAL A 309 -48.22 -2.59 4.22
CA VAL A 309 -48.61 -3.45 5.34
C VAL A 309 -48.93 -2.57 6.54
N GLN A 310 -50.09 -2.81 7.16
CA GLN A 310 -50.52 -2.09 8.35
C GLN A 310 -49.71 -2.54 9.56
N LEU A 311 -49.18 -1.58 10.32
CA LEU A 311 -48.52 -1.88 11.59
C LEU A 311 -49.56 -2.26 12.66
N PRO A 312 -49.23 -3.20 13.56
CA PRO A 312 -50.06 -3.50 14.73
C PRO A 312 -50.27 -2.24 15.57
N LYS A 313 -51.44 -2.11 16.22
CA LYS A 313 -51.70 -0.99 17.12
C LYS A 313 -50.74 -1.03 18.31
N GLY A 314 -50.04 0.08 18.58
CA GLY A 314 -49.19 0.25 19.75
C GLY A 314 -47.68 0.05 19.55
N THR A 315 -47.20 -0.04 18.30
CA THR A 315 -45.79 0.18 17.93
C THR A 315 -45.44 1.66 17.90
#